data_AF-A0A7S2FU58-F1
#
_entry.id   AF-A0A7S2FU58-F1
#
_cell.length_a   1.000
_cell.length_b   1.000
_cell.length_c   1.000
_cell.angle_alpha   90.00
_cell.angle_beta   90.00
_cell.angle_gamma   90.00
#
_symmetry.space_group_name_H-M   'P 1'
#
loop_
_entity.id
_entity.type
_entity.pdbx_description
1 polymer ?
#
loop_
_entity_poly.entity_id
_entity_poly.type
_entity_poly.pdbx_seq_one_letter_code
_entity_poly.pdbx_strand_id
1 'polypeptide(L)'
;GGFIAQHAFELAELTAFAFNGKIPVFLGFDEMLFRKAVNIGDVVRMTARCVHTHGRVMRILVTVQVANPRDLERQSQTNKLQFVFLQPHSKVLEIIPDSYEECIMFLEARRWQNERGPEEILVNGQTSMNHGYNSPKLGGGSRL
;
A
#
# COMPACT_ATOMS: atom_id res chain seq x y z
N GLY A 1 10.52 -6.21 -11.59
CA GLY A 1 9.92 -6.32 -10.25
C GLY A 1 10.37 -5.19 -9.36
N GLY A 2 11.62 -5.21 -8.89
CA GLY A 2 12.16 -4.27 -7.89
C GLY A 2 11.96 -2.79 -8.20
N PHE A 3 12.24 -2.35 -9.43
CA PHE A 3 12.03 -0.94 -9.84
C PHE A 3 10.61 -0.44 -9.56
N ILE A 4 9.60 -1.23 -9.91
CA ILE A 4 8.18 -0.89 -9.70
C ILE A 4 7.87 -0.88 -8.21
N ALA A 5 8.34 -1.88 -7.47
CA ALA A 5 8.08 -1.98 -6.03
C ALA A 5 8.69 -0.79 -5.26
N GLN A 6 9.93 -0.41 -5.59
CA GLN A 6 10.61 0.72 -4.98
C GLN A 6 9.89 2.05 -5.26
N HIS A 7 9.58 2.34 -6.52
CA HIS A 7 8.88 3.59 -6.87
C HIS A 7 7.45 3.62 -6.31
N ALA A 8 6.78 2.46 -6.24
CA ALA A 8 5.48 2.36 -5.59
C ALA A 8 5.57 2.63 -4.09
N PHE A 9 6.60 2.11 -3.41
CA PHE A 9 6.84 2.39 -2.00
C PHE A 9 7.09 3.88 -1.75
N GLU A 10 8.00 4.50 -2.51
CA GLU A 10 8.32 5.93 -2.41
C GLU A 10 7.07 6.80 -2.66
N LEU A 11 6.28 6.47 -3.69
CA LEU A 11 5.03 7.16 -3.98
C LEU A 11 3.99 6.99 -2.84
N ALA A 12 3.93 5.80 -2.24
CA ALA A 12 3.01 5.53 -1.13
C ALA A 12 3.40 6.30 0.13
N GLU A 13 4.70 6.37 0.45
CA GLU A 13 5.23 7.15 1.57
C GLU A 13 4.94 8.64 1.38
N LEU A 14 5.19 9.18 0.19
CA LEU A 14 4.88 10.58 -0.14
C LEU A 14 3.38 10.87 -0.04
N THR A 15 2.52 9.92 -0.43
CA THR A 15 1.07 10.06 -0.32
C THR A 15 0.62 10.06 1.13
N ALA A 16 1.17 9.16 1.96
CA ALA A 16 0.89 9.13 3.39
C ALA A 16 1.37 10.41 4.10
N PHE A 17 2.54 10.93 3.71
CA PHE A 17 3.02 12.23 4.16
C PHE A 17 2.08 13.36 3.74
N ALA A 18 1.70 13.43 2.46
CA ALA A 18 0.81 14.46 1.93
C ALA A 18 -0.58 14.43 2.58
N PHE A 19 -1.09 13.23 2.90
CA PHE A 19 -2.40 13.05 3.52
C PHE A 19 -2.48 13.60 4.95
N ASN A 20 -1.38 13.56 5.72
CA ASN A 20 -1.40 13.87 7.16
C ASN A 20 -0.38 14.95 7.58
N GLY A 21 0.41 15.48 6.64
CA GLY A 21 1.40 16.54 6.85
C GLY A 21 2.59 16.17 7.73
N LYS A 22 2.81 14.88 8.00
CA LYS A 22 3.85 14.39 8.93
C LYS A 22 4.47 13.10 8.40
N ILE A 23 5.75 12.90 8.71
CA ILE A 23 6.52 11.73 8.27
C ILE A 23 5.86 10.45 8.80
N PRO A 24 5.38 9.55 7.92
CA PRO A 24 4.81 8.27 8.31
C PRO A 24 5.91 7.26 8.66
N VAL A 25 5.58 6.25 9.46
CA VAL A 25 6.43 5.09 9.72
C VAL A 25 5.89 3.90 8.95
N PHE A 26 6.73 3.27 8.14
CA PHE A 26 6.36 2.07 7.41
C PHE A 26 6.16 0.89 8.35
N LEU A 27 5.00 0.23 8.28
CA LEU A 27 4.69 -0.96 9.08
C LEU A 27 4.79 -2.27 8.27
N GLY A 28 4.53 -2.21 6.96
CA GLY A 28 4.53 -3.39 6.12
C GLY A 28 3.67 -3.24 4.87
N PHE A 29 3.48 -4.32 4.15
CA PHE A 29 2.64 -4.40 2.95
C PHE A 29 1.76 -5.65 3.02
N ASP A 30 0.58 -5.63 2.39
CA ASP A 30 -0.32 -6.79 2.40
C ASP A 30 -0.07 -7.73 1.23
N GLU A 31 -0.16 -7.20 0.01
CA GLU A 31 -0.03 -7.96 -1.23
C GLU A 31 0.65 -7.11 -2.30
N MET A 32 1.60 -7.71 -3.02
CA MET A 32 2.24 -7.14 -4.21
C MET A 32 1.96 -8.07 -5.38
N LEU A 33 0.85 -7.84 -6.08
CA LEU A 33 0.43 -8.70 -7.17
C LEU A 33 0.92 -8.16 -8.50
N PHE A 34 1.82 -8.89 -9.16
CA PHE A 34 2.36 -8.54 -10.47
C PHE A 34 1.62 -9.29 -11.59
N ARG A 35 0.61 -8.70 -12.24
CA ARG A 35 -0.24 -9.42 -13.21
C ARG A 35 0.28 -9.49 -14.65
N LYS A 36 1.20 -8.62 -15.05
CA LYS A 36 1.76 -8.56 -16.41
C LYS A 36 3.20 -8.06 -16.34
N ALA A 37 4.03 -8.61 -17.21
CA ALA A 37 5.38 -8.13 -17.41
C ALA A 37 5.38 -6.69 -17.95
N VAL A 38 6.45 -5.96 -17.63
CA VAL A 38 6.74 -4.63 -18.19
C VAL A 38 7.91 -4.79 -19.12
N ASN A 39 7.73 -4.39 -20.38
CA ASN A 39 8.78 -4.47 -21.38
C ASN A 39 9.63 -3.19 -21.35
N ILE A 40 10.85 -3.30 -21.89
CA ILE A 40 11.70 -2.13 -22.11
C ILE A 40 10.99 -1.20 -23.10
N GLY A 41 10.87 0.07 -22.72
CA GLY A 41 10.19 1.09 -23.52
C GLY A 41 8.69 1.23 -23.25
N ASP A 42 8.10 0.41 -22.36
CA ASP A 42 6.72 0.64 -21.91
C ASP A 42 6.63 1.88 -21.01
N VAL A 43 5.50 2.59 -21.08
CA VAL A 43 5.18 3.70 -20.18
C VAL A 43 4.48 3.14 -18.94
N VAL A 44 5.02 3.49 -17.76
CA VAL A 44 4.47 3.07 -16.47
C VAL A 44 3.80 4.27 -15.80
N ARG A 45 2.50 4.15 -15.51
CA ARG A 45 1.75 5.11 -14.70
C ARG A 45 1.46 4.49 -13.34
N MET A 46 1.80 5.22 -12.28
CA MET A 46 1.50 4.82 -10.90
C MET A 46 0.52 5.83 -10.30
N THR A 47 -0.48 5.33 -9.59
CA THR A 47 -1.45 6.17 -8.87
C THR A 47 -1.58 5.63 -7.45
N ALA A 48 -1.26 6.47 -6.47
CA ALA A 48 -1.41 6.14 -5.05
C ALA A 48 -2.66 6.81 -4.48
N ARG A 49 -3.39 6.07 -3.63
CA ARG A 49 -4.59 6.54 -2.94
C ARG A 49 -4.59 6.05 -1.50
N CYS A 50 -4.98 6.90 -0.55
CA CYS A 50 -5.30 6.45 0.81
C CYS A 50 -6.67 5.77 0.77
N VAL A 51 -6.69 4.45 0.97
CA VAL A 51 -7.88 3.60 0.77
C VAL A 51 -8.52 3.16 2.07
N HIS A 52 -7.81 3.25 3.20
CA HIS A 52 -8.41 3.03 4.51
C HIS A 52 -7.55 3.68 5.60
N THR A 53 -8.21 4.17 6.64
CA THR A 53 -7.58 4.78 7.81
C THR A 53 -8.26 4.27 9.07
N HIS A 54 -7.49 3.93 10.09
CA HIS A 54 -8.04 3.53 11.39
C HIS A 54 -7.12 3.96 12.53
N GLY A 55 -7.60 4.86 13.38
CA GLY A 55 -6.82 5.41 14.49
C GLY A 55 -5.57 6.15 13.99
N ARG A 56 -4.40 5.51 14.10
CA ARG A 56 -3.10 6.05 13.63
C ARG A 56 -2.58 5.36 12.37
N VAL A 57 -3.28 4.35 11.87
CA VAL A 57 -2.84 3.52 10.74
C VAL A 57 -3.49 4.01 9.45
N MET A 58 -2.69 4.06 8.39
CA MET A 58 -3.09 4.39 7.03
C MET A 58 -2.76 3.23 6.10
N ARG A 59 -3.66 2.92 5.19
CA ARG A 59 -3.44 1.97 4.10
C ARG A 59 -3.44 2.73 2.79
N ILE A 60 -2.33 2.64 2.07
CA ILE A 60 -2.14 3.28 0.77
C ILE A 60 -2.11 2.19 -0.30
N LEU A 61 -3.01 2.29 -1.26
CA LEU A 61 -3.02 1.44 -2.45
C LEU A 61 -2.32 2.17 -3.60
N VAL A 62 -1.32 1.52 -4.18
CA VAL A 62 -0.67 1.96 -5.42
C VAL A 62 -1.11 1.05 -6.55
N THR A 63 -1.77 1.65 -7.54
CA THR A 63 -2.14 0.98 -8.79
C THR A 63 -1.15 1.33 -9.87
N VAL A 64 -0.65 0.31 -10.56
CA VAL A 64 0.30 0.43 -11.66
C VAL A 64 -0.38 0.02 -12.97
N GLN A 65 -0.38 0.96 -13.91
CA GLN A 65 -0.84 0.78 -15.28
C GLN A 65 0.37 0.79 -16.20
N VAL A 66 0.36 -0.12 -17.17
CA VAL A 66 1.44 -0.26 -18.15
C VAL A 66 0.80 -0.04 -19.52
N ALA A 67 1.36 0.87 -20.29
CA ALA A 67 0.90 1.22 -21.63
C ALA A 67 2.06 1.13 -22.62
N ASN A 68 1.80 0.56 -23.79
CA ASN A 68 2.78 0.62 -24.88
C ASN A 68 2.67 2.02 -25.51
N PRO A 69 3.75 2.82 -25.60
CA PRO A 69 3.67 4.15 -26.18
C PRO A 69 3.27 4.18 -27.67
N ARG A 70 3.38 3.05 -28.40
CA ARG A 70 2.91 2.92 -29.78
C ARG A 70 1.42 2.56 -29.89
N ASP A 71 0.79 2.18 -28.78
CA ASP A 71 -0.62 1.81 -28.68
C ASP A 71 -1.16 2.26 -27.31
N LEU A 72 -1.43 3.57 -27.20
CA LEU A 72 -1.87 4.22 -25.95
C LEU A 72 -3.31 3.84 -25.55
N GLU A 73 -4.08 3.26 -26.47
CA GLU A 73 -5.45 2.81 -26.21
C GLU A 73 -5.48 1.51 -25.41
N ARG A 74 -4.48 0.64 -25.57
CA ARG A 74 -4.35 -0.60 -24.80
C ARG A 74 -3.63 -0.38 -23.47
N GLN A 75 -4.32 0.25 -22.53
CA GLN A 75 -3.88 0.32 -21.14
C GLN A 75 -4.37 -0.92 -20.39
N SER A 76 -3.44 -1.73 -19.87
CA SER A 76 -3.79 -2.83 -18.97
C SER A 76 -3.46 -2.42 -17.53
N GLN A 77 -4.48 -2.38 -16.67
CA GLN A 77 -4.28 -2.35 -15.22
C GLN A 77 -3.56 -3.63 -14.82
N THR A 78 -2.43 -3.49 -14.14
CA THR A 78 -1.55 -4.64 -13.99
C THR A 78 -1.19 -4.93 -12.55
N ASN A 79 -0.58 -3.98 -11.83
CA ASN A 79 -0.05 -4.31 -10.50
C ASN A 79 -0.76 -3.50 -9.43
N LYS A 80 -1.13 -4.16 -8.34
CA LYS A 80 -1.65 -3.51 -7.13
C LYS A 80 -0.67 -3.80 -6.01
N LEU A 81 -0.26 -2.75 -5.31
CA LEU A 81 0.62 -2.84 -4.14
C LEU A 81 -0.05 -2.07 -3.01
N GLN A 82 -0.31 -2.74 -1.89
CA GLN A 82 -0.92 -2.12 -0.73
C GLN A 82 0.09 -2.02 0.42
N PHE A 83 0.31 -0.80 0.89
CA PHE A 83 1.27 -0.47 1.94
C PHE A 83 0.54 0.03 3.18
N VAL A 84 1.11 -0.28 4.34
CA VAL A 84 0.59 0.09 5.65
C VAL A 84 1.58 1.02 6.33
N PHE A 85 1.09 2.17 6.76
CA PHE A 85 1.86 3.20 7.44
C PHE A 85 1.22 3.57 8.78
N LEU A 86 2.05 3.97 9.73
CA LEU A 86 1.66 4.51 11.03
C LEU A 86 1.95 6.01 11.07
N GLN A 87 1.04 6.79 11.63
CA GLN A 87 1.34 8.13 12.11
C GLN A 87 1.74 8.08 13.59
N PRO A 88 3.00 8.36 13.97
CA PRO A 88 3.43 8.21 15.36
C PRO A 88 2.75 9.21 16.31
N HIS A 89 2.55 10.44 15.86
CA HIS A 89 2.28 11.58 16.74
C HIS A 89 0.81 12.00 16.84
N SER A 90 -0.04 11.55 15.91
CA SER A 90 -1.43 11.97 15.86
C SER A 90 -2.31 10.93 15.21
N LYS A 91 -3.60 10.94 15.59
CA LYS A 91 -4.62 10.20 14.84
C LYS A 91 -4.71 10.75 13.42
N VAL A 92 -5.05 9.87 12.50
CA VAL A 92 -5.28 10.20 11.10
C VAL A 92 -6.76 10.50 10.90
N LEU A 93 -7.07 11.43 10.00
CA LEU A 93 -8.44 11.69 9.58
C LEU A 93 -9.06 10.42 9.00
N GLU A 94 -10.27 10.08 9.46
CA GLU A 94 -11.00 8.96 8.89
C GLU A 94 -11.50 9.32 7.50
N ILE A 95 -11.15 8.49 6.52
CA ILE A 95 -11.64 8.66 5.15
C ILE A 95 -13.03 8.06 5.00
N ILE A 96 -13.86 8.73 4.20
CA ILE A 96 -15.16 8.24 3.76
C ILE A 96 -15.09 8.16 2.23
N PRO A 97 -15.30 6.99 1.61
CA PRO A 97 -15.27 6.87 0.16
C PRO A 97 -16.50 7.52 -0.46
N ASP A 98 -16.31 8.25 -1.56
CA ASP A 98 -17.39 8.98 -2.24
C ASP A 98 -17.90 8.19 -3.46
N SER A 99 -16.99 7.58 -4.21
CA SER A 99 -17.32 6.81 -5.41
C SER A 99 -17.45 5.32 -5.13
N TYR A 100 -18.17 4.60 -6.01
CA TYR A 100 -18.27 3.14 -5.92
C TYR A 100 -16.89 2.46 -5.97
N GLU A 101 -15.98 2.94 -6.83
CA GLU A 101 -14.62 2.40 -6.91
C GLU A 101 -13.89 2.55 -5.56
N GLU A 102 -13.99 3.71 -4.94
CA GLU A 102 -13.44 3.96 -3.61
C GLU A 102 -14.10 3.12 -2.53
N CYS A 103 -15.41 2.90 -2.59
CA CYS A 103 -16.10 2.00 -1.67
C CYS A 103 -15.54 0.58 -1.75
N ILE A 104 -15.30 0.06 -2.94
CA ILE A 104 -14.70 -1.28 -3.11
C ILE A 104 -13.28 -1.30 -2.57
N MET A 105 -12.45 -0.31 -2.90
CA MET A 105 -11.08 -0.20 -2.37
C MET A 105 -11.07 -0.10 -0.84
N PHE A 106 -11.99 0.66 -0.26
CA PHE A 106 -12.13 0.85 1.17
C PHE A 106 -12.56 -0.44 1.88
N LEU A 107 -13.55 -1.15 1.35
CA LEU A 107 -14.01 -2.41 1.91
C LEU A 107 -12.92 -3.50 1.84
N GLU A 108 -12.20 -3.58 0.72
CA GLU A 108 -11.05 -4.48 0.56
C GLU A 108 -9.95 -4.17 1.59
N ALA A 109 -9.55 -2.90 1.71
CA ALA A 109 -8.54 -2.48 2.66
C ALA A 109 -8.96 -2.65 4.12
N ARG A 110 -10.25 -2.44 4.45
CA ARG A 110 -10.81 -2.70 5.78
C ARG A 110 -10.79 -4.19 6.12
N ARG A 111 -11.07 -5.06 5.15
CA ARG A 111 -10.94 -6.52 5.34
C ARG A 111 -9.50 -6.89 5.68
N TRP A 112 -8.53 -6.38 4.93
CA TRP A 112 -7.11 -6.57 5.24
C TRP A 112 -6.73 -6.03 6.62
N GLN A 113 -7.30 -4.90 7.04
CA GLN A 113 -7.09 -4.36 8.39
C GLN A 113 -7.59 -5.32 9.48
N ASN A 114 -8.72 -5.97 9.27
CA ASN A 114 -9.28 -6.89 10.26
C ASN A 114 -8.53 -8.22 10.31
N GLU A 115 -8.07 -8.73 9.17
CA GLU A 115 -7.39 -10.03 9.07
C GLU A 115 -5.88 -9.94 9.36
N ARG A 116 -5.24 -8.85 8.95
CA ARG A 116 -3.78 -8.66 8.94
C ARG A 116 -3.36 -7.29 9.46
N GLY A 117 -4.20 -6.65 10.28
CA GLY A 117 -3.87 -5.38 10.91
C GLY A 117 -2.58 -5.47 11.73
N PRO A 118 -1.75 -4.40 11.77
CA PRO A 118 -0.61 -4.37 12.67
C PRO A 118 -1.11 -4.52 14.11
N GLU A 119 -0.45 -5.37 14.90
CA GLU A 119 -0.78 -5.54 16.31
C GLU A 119 -0.67 -4.21 17.07
N GLU A 120 -1.53 -4.04 18.07
CA GLU A 120 -1.59 -2.82 18.89
C GLU A 120 -0.22 -2.49 19.56
N ILE A 121 0.63 -3.50 19.75
CA ILE A 121 2.00 -3.39 20.25
C ILE A 121 2.90 -2.61 19.28
N LEU A 122 2.77 -2.80 17.96
CA LEU A 122 3.51 -2.02 16.95
C LEU A 122 3.03 -0.56 16.89
N VAL A 123 1.79 -0.31 17.30
CA VAL A 123 1.17 1.01 17.29
C VAL A 123 1.54 1.81 18.56
N ASN A 124 1.72 1.14 19.69
CA ASN A 124 1.96 1.76 21.00
C ASN A 124 3.42 1.65 21.50
N GLY A 125 4.18 0.67 21.02
CA GLY A 125 5.57 0.41 21.37
C GLY A 125 6.57 1.03 20.39
N GLN A 126 7.03 2.24 20.71
CA GLN A 126 8.34 2.83 20.40
C GLN A 126 8.92 2.80 18.96
N THR A 127 9.30 4.01 18.55
CA THR A 127 10.67 4.39 18.15
C THR A 127 11.75 3.29 18.27
N SER A 128 12.45 3.06 17.15
CA SER A 128 13.88 2.71 17.03
C SER A 128 14.13 1.52 16.09
N MET A 129 14.97 1.80 15.10
CA MET A 129 15.82 0.88 14.34
C MET A 129 15.32 0.29 13.01
N ASN A 130 16.03 0.80 11.99
CA ASN A 130 16.63 0.07 10.88
C ASN A 130 15.70 -0.36 9.73
N HIS A 131 15.98 0.28 8.59
CA HIS A 131 15.86 -0.26 7.25
C HIS A 131 16.32 -1.73 7.22
N GLY A 132 15.40 -2.64 7.48
CA GLY A 132 15.60 -4.07 7.45
C GLY A 132 14.25 -4.71 7.19
N TYR A 133 13.96 -4.93 5.90
CA TYR A 133 12.78 -5.67 5.44
C TYR A 133 12.75 -7.04 6.12
N ASN A 134 11.95 -7.19 7.18
CA ASN A 134 11.69 -8.49 7.77
C ASN A 134 10.48 -9.09 7.05
N SER A 135 10.72 -10.18 6.33
CA SER A 135 9.69 -10.88 5.55
C SER A 135 8.64 -11.47 6.50
N PRO A 136 7.33 -11.45 6.16
CA PRO A 136 6.32 -12.14 6.96
C PRO A 136 6.62 -13.64 6.96
N LYS A 137 6.70 -14.23 8.15
CA LYS A 137 6.86 -15.68 8.31
C LYS A 137 5.64 -16.38 7.69
N LEU A 138 5.88 -17.13 6.61
CA LEU A 138 4.96 -18.15 6.12
C LEU A 138 4.65 -19.10 7.28
N GLY A 139 3.43 -19.05 7.80
CA GLY A 139 2.92 -19.93 8.82
C GLY A 139 2.92 -21.37 8.31
N GLY A 140 3.96 -22.12 8.70
CA GLY A 140 3.98 -23.57 8.59
C GLY A 140 3.09 -24.21 9.65
N GLY A 141 2.02 -24.86 9.17
CA GLY A 141 1.44 -26.11 9.68
C GLY A 141 0.90 -26.18 11.13
N SER A 142 -0.35 -26.60 11.28
CA SER A 142 -0.64 -27.97 11.74
C SER A 142 -2.14 -28.30 11.62
N ARG A 143 -2.38 -29.58 11.38
CA ARG A 143 -3.64 -30.33 11.23
C ARG A 143 -4.70 -30.01 12.29
N LEU A 144 -5.97 -30.03 11.86
CA LEU A 144 -6.95 -31.06 12.24
C LEU A 144 -7.78 -31.40 11.00
#